data_AF-A0A965GY71-F1
#
_entry.id   AF-A0A965GY71-F1
#
_cell.length_a   1.000
_cell.length_b   1.000
_cell.length_c   1.000
_cell.angle_alpha   90.00
_cell.angle_beta   90.00
_cell.angle_gamma   90.00
#
_symmetry.space_group_name_H-M   'P 1'
#
loop_
_entity.id
_entity.type
_entity.pdbx_description
1 polymer ?
#
loop_
_entity_poly.entity_id
_entity_poly.type
_entity_poly.pdbx_seq_one_letter_code
_entity_poly.pdbx_strand_id
1 'polypeptide(L)'
;TGQREYYRATEALARAITQDWESRHPGKQLGWSGGAWPDNAMFAFYSHPTIRALPGMPDSREASIAPHPAWTVEHGILVCPSLPAGGACVARSEAWLQARGLPAEARPLSAARHGWRFPNAFEQSLLVFDVPPAARKPAPAP
;
A
#
# COMPACT_ATOMS: atom_id res chain seq x y z
N THR A 1 25.15 14.02 1.04
CA THR A 1 23.94 13.23 0.71
C THR A 1 23.37 12.56 1.97
N GLY A 2 22.86 13.36 2.92
CA GLY A 2 22.09 12.89 4.10
C GLY A 2 20.77 13.64 4.32
N GLN A 3 20.47 14.62 3.45
CA GLN A 3 19.26 15.45 3.55
C GLN A 3 18.01 14.65 3.14
N ARG A 4 17.99 13.98 1.98
CA ARG A 4 16.77 13.31 1.48
C ARG A 4 16.24 12.20 2.38
N GLU A 5 17.11 11.41 2.99
CA GLU A 5 16.70 10.34 3.91
C GLU A 5 16.16 10.89 5.23
N TYR A 6 16.78 11.96 5.74
CA TYR A 6 16.31 12.67 6.93
C TYR A 6 14.89 13.25 6.77
N TYR A 7 14.56 13.69 5.56
CA TYR A 7 13.24 14.22 5.20
C TYR A 7 12.24 13.16 4.72
N ARG A 8 12.58 11.85 4.71
CA ARG A 8 11.60 10.81 4.36
C ARG A 8 10.35 10.94 5.21
N ALA A 9 9.22 11.09 4.56
CA ALA A 9 7.93 11.34 5.19
C ALA A 9 7.22 10.03 5.54
N THR A 10 7.95 8.96 5.88
CA THR A 10 7.43 7.59 5.99
C THR A 10 6.25 7.46 6.96
N GLU A 11 6.35 8.04 8.16
CA GLU A 11 5.23 8.06 9.11
C GLU A 11 4.06 8.89 8.58
N ALA A 12 4.33 10.07 8.01
CA ALA A 12 3.31 10.95 7.48
C ALA A 12 2.57 10.33 6.29
N LEU A 13 3.27 9.60 5.42
CA LEU A 13 2.72 8.83 4.31
C LEU A 13 1.85 7.67 4.80
N ALA A 14 2.34 6.86 5.75
CA ALA A 14 1.55 5.78 6.33
C ALA A 14 0.23 6.30 6.91
N ARG A 15 0.30 7.39 7.71
CA ARG A 15 -0.88 8.05 8.27
C ARG A 15 -1.81 8.61 7.19
N ALA A 16 -1.27 9.33 6.20
CA ALA A 16 -2.06 9.91 5.12
C ALA A 16 -2.79 8.83 4.30
N ILE A 17 -2.13 7.71 4.00
CA ILE A 17 -2.73 6.59 3.26
C ILE A 17 -3.81 5.89 4.10
N THR A 18 -3.57 5.65 5.38
CA THR A 18 -4.59 5.05 6.27
C THR A 18 -5.81 5.98 6.43
N GLN A 19 -5.59 7.28 6.60
CA GLN A 19 -6.68 8.27 6.69
C GLN A 19 -7.46 8.39 5.37
N ASP A 20 -6.76 8.42 4.23
CA ASP A 20 -7.39 8.40 2.90
C ASP A 20 -8.27 7.16 2.74
N TRP A 21 -7.78 5.98 3.13
CA TRP A 21 -8.55 4.74 3.14
C TRP A 21 -9.81 4.86 4.00
N GLU A 22 -9.68 5.22 5.28
CA GLU A 22 -10.80 5.33 6.22
C GLU A 22 -11.87 6.32 5.74
N SER A 23 -11.46 7.41 5.10
CA SER A 23 -12.38 8.43 4.57
C SER A 23 -13.25 7.92 3.41
N ARG A 24 -12.68 7.10 2.53
CA ARG A 24 -13.36 6.57 1.33
C ARG A 24 -14.08 5.26 1.60
N HIS A 25 -13.66 4.54 2.64
CA HIS A 25 -14.15 3.21 2.99
C HIS A 25 -14.62 3.14 4.45
N PRO A 26 -15.63 3.94 4.85
CA PRO A 26 -16.07 4.00 6.23
C PRO A 26 -16.52 2.62 6.74
N GLY A 27 -15.98 2.20 7.89
CA GLY A 27 -16.27 0.91 8.51
C GLY A 27 -15.56 -0.30 7.89
N LYS A 28 -14.75 -0.12 6.85
CA LYS A 28 -13.98 -1.21 6.22
C LYS A 28 -12.52 -1.14 6.69
N GLN A 29 -12.12 -2.09 7.52
CA GLN A 29 -10.77 -2.13 8.05
C GLN A 29 -9.76 -2.60 6.99
N LEU A 30 -8.63 -1.90 6.90
CA LEU A 30 -7.47 -2.33 6.11
C LEU A 30 -6.73 -3.45 6.87
N GLY A 31 -6.55 -4.60 6.22
CA GLY A 31 -5.93 -5.80 6.81
C GLY A 31 -4.48 -6.01 6.38
N TRP A 32 -4.07 -5.54 5.20
CA TRP A 32 -2.71 -5.76 4.70
C TRP A 32 -2.23 -4.69 3.71
N SER A 33 -0.91 -4.58 3.58
CA SER A 33 -0.25 -3.76 2.55
C SER A 33 0.75 -4.60 1.75
N GLY A 34 0.78 -4.42 0.43
CA GLY A 34 1.72 -5.06 -0.50
C GLY A 34 2.39 -4.03 -1.42
N GLY A 35 3.05 -4.51 -2.47
CA GLY A 35 3.68 -3.67 -3.50
C GLY A 35 5.20 -3.61 -3.39
N ALA A 36 5.77 -2.42 -3.52
CA ALA A 36 7.21 -2.22 -3.46
C ALA A 36 7.72 -2.32 -2.03
N TRP A 37 8.67 -3.23 -1.82
CA TRP A 37 9.53 -3.18 -0.66
C TRP A 37 10.69 -2.19 -0.93
N PRO A 38 11.05 -1.29 0.01
CA PRO A 38 10.56 -1.21 1.38
C PRO A 38 9.39 -0.23 1.61
N ASP A 39 8.84 0.43 0.58
CA ASP A 39 7.86 1.49 0.75
C ASP A 39 6.57 1.04 1.47
N ASN A 40 6.09 -0.17 1.19
CA ASN A 40 4.92 -0.72 1.88
C ASN A 40 5.23 -1.23 3.31
N ALA A 41 6.50 -1.37 3.69
CA ALA A 41 6.90 -1.86 5.01
C ALA A 41 6.56 -0.85 6.14
N MET A 42 6.37 0.43 5.79
CA MET A 42 6.07 1.48 6.75
C MET A 42 4.80 1.23 7.57
N PHE A 43 3.83 0.50 7.01
CA PHE A 43 2.59 0.17 7.70
C PHE A 43 2.82 -0.71 8.93
N ALA A 44 3.88 -1.55 8.93
CA ALA A 44 4.24 -2.35 10.11
C ALA A 44 4.70 -1.50 11.31
N PHE A 45 5.09 -0.24 11.10
CA PHE A 45 5.65 0.63 12.13
C PHE A 45 4.75 1.83 12.48
N TYR A 46 4.03 2.37 11.49
CA TYR A 46 3.39 3.68 11.60
C TYR A 46 1.88 3.68 11.33
N SER A 47 1.27 2.51 11.15
CA SER A 47 -0.19 2.38 10.95
C SER A 47 -0.85 1.51 12.01
N HIS A 48 -2.15 1.26 11.85
CA HIS A 48 -2.91 0.41 12.77
C HIS A 48 -2.23 -0.97 12.90
N PRO A 49 -2.10 -1.54 14.12
CA PRO A 49 -1.37 -2.79 14.36
C PRO A 49 -1.96 -4.02 13.65
N THR A 50 -3.17 -3.89 13.10
CA THR A 50 -3.83 -4.95 12.33
C THR A 50 -3.39 -5.00 10.87
N ILE A 51 -2.71 -3.98 10.35
CA ILE A 51 -2.27 -3.96 8.95
C ILE A 51 -0.99 -4.79 8.82
N ARG A 52 -1.09 -5.93 8.13
CA ARG A 52 0.05 -6.79 7.84
C ARG A 52 0.80 -6.31 6.59
N ALA A 53 2.03 -5.83 6.75
CA ALA A 53 2.90 -5.54 5.62
C ALA A 53 3.49 -6.83 5.02
N LEU A 54 3.27 -7.04 3.73
CA LEU A 54 3.69 -8.22 2.97
C LEU A 54 4.84 -7.86 2.02
N PRO A 55 5.88 -8.69 1.89
CA PRO A 55 6.91 -8.44 0.88
C PRO A 55 6.33 -8.77 -0.50
N GLY A 56 6.03 -7.76 -1.32
CA GLY A 56 5.47 -7.95 -2.67
C GLY A 56 3.93 -8.07 -2.68
N MET A 57 3.42 -8.94 -3.55
CA MET A 57 1.98 -9.24 -3.64
C MET A 57 1.64 -10.39 -2.69
N PRO A 58 0.41 -10.52 -2.19
CA PRO A 58 0.08 -11.49 -1.16
C PRO A 58 0.25 -12.97 -1.57
N ASP A 59 0.29 -13.27 -2.87
CA ASP A 59 0.52 -14.60 -3.43
C ASP A 59 1.83 -14.70 -4.24
N SER A 60 2.71 -13.69 -4.18
CA SER A 60 4.00 -13.74 -4.85
C SER A 60 5.01 -14.59 -4.09
N ARG A 61 6.11 -14.95 -4.77
CA ARG A 61 7.20 -15.75 -4.18
C ARG A 61 7.79 -15.06 -2.95
N GLU A 62 7.89 -13.74 -2.96
CA GLU A 62 8.40 -12.95 -1.85
C GLU A 62 7.53 -13.12 -0.59
N ALA A 63 6.20 -13.08 -0.73
CA ALA A 63 5.25 -13.26 0.37
C ALA A 63 5.25 -14.68 0.96
N SER A 64 5.79 -15.68 0.24
CA SER A 64 5.88 -17.06 0.76
C SER A 64 6.75 -17.21 2.01
N ILE A 65 7.64 -16.25 2.28
CA ILE A 65 8.50 -16.23 3.48
C ILE A 65 7.68 -15.87 4.73
N ALA A 66 6.60 -15.09 4.57
CA ALA A 66 5.72 -14.65 5.64
C ALA A 66 4.27 -14.61 5.13
N PRO A 67 3.65 -15.78 4.91
CA PRO A 67 2.36 -15.88 4.24
C PRO A 67 1.24 -15.23 5.06
N HIS A 68 0.25 -14.69 4.36
CA HIS A 68 -0.96 -14.13 4.96
C HIS A 68 -2.21 -14.78 4.36
N PRO A 69 -2.60 -16.00 4.77
CA PRO A 69 -3.65 -16.78 4.09
C PRO A 69 -5.02 -16.08 4.00
N ALA A 70 -5.31 -15.17 4.92
CA ALA A 70 -6.58 -14.44 4.98
C ALA A 70 -6.65 -13.24 4.01
N TRP A 71 -5.59 -12.93 3.26
CA TRP A 71 -5.53 -11.74 2.41
C TRP A 71 -6.71 -11.59 1.44
N THR A 72 -7.29 -12.71 0.99
CA THR A 72 -8.42 -12.72 0.02
C THR A 72 -9.74 -12.24 0.61
N VAL A 73 -9.94 -12.33 1.93
CA VAL A 73 -11.17 -11.92 2.61
C VAL A 73 -11.03 -10.57 3.32
N GLU A 74 -9.85 -9.95 3.23
CA GLU A 74 -9.53 -8.68 3.84
C GLU A 74 -9.35 -7.59 2.78
N HIS A 75 -9.62 -6.34 3.16
CA HIS A 75 -9.21 -5.21 2.35
C HIS A 75 -7.69 -5.03 2.43
N GLY A 76 -7.08 -4.73 1.28
CA GLY A 76 -5.66 -4.43 1.19
C GLY A 76 -5.37 -3.23 0.33
N ILE A 77 -4.09 -2.85 0.30
CA ILE A 77 -3.55 -1.86 -0.63
C ILE A 77 -2.24 -2.35 -1.22
N LEU A 78 -1.94 -1.91 -2.44
CA LEU A 78 -0.60 -2.02 -3.03
C LEU A 78 0.02 -0.63 -3.08
N VAL A 79 1.27 -0.52 -2.64
CA VAL A 79 1.98 0.76 -2.55
C VAL A 79 3.24 0.72 -3.39
N CYS A 80 3.39 1.69 -4.28
CA CYS A 80 4.53 1.85 -5.17
C CYS A 80 5.14 3.25 -5.04
N PRO A 81 6.45 3.42 -5.27
CA PRO A 81 7.03 4.74 -5.47
C PRO A 81 6.35 5.48 -6.63
N SER A 82 6.36 6.81 -6.60
CA SER A 82 5.97 7.59 -7.76
C SER A 82 6.96 7.41 -8.93
N LEU A 83 6.48 7.72 -10.14
CA LEU A 83 7.29 7.62 -11.36
C LEU A 83 8.44 8.64 -11.37
N PRO A 84 9.58 8.33 -12.00
CA PRO A 84 9.86 7.11 -12.76
C PRO A 84 10.30 5.91 -11.89
N ALA A 85 10.69 6.13 -10.63
CA ALA A 85 11.28 5.11 -9.77
C ALA A 85 10.35 3.89 -9.56
N GLY A 86 9.03 4.12 -9.54
CA GLY A 86 8.04 3.07 -9.32
C GLY A 86 7.59 2.27 -10.53
N GLY A 87 8.09 2.54 -11.75
CA GLY A 87 7.50 1.99 -12.98
C GLY A 87 7.32 0.47 -12.98
N ALA A 88 8.32 -0.28 -12.49
CA ALA A 88 8.23 -1.73 -12.39
C ALA A 88 7.23 -2.21 -11.32
N CYS A 89 7.08 -1.48 -10.21
CA CYS A 89 6.08 -1.79 -9.19
C CYS A 89 4.66 -1.53 -9.71
N VAL A 90 4.46 -0.39 -10.37
CA VAL A 90 3.18 0.01 -10.97
C VAL A 90 2.74 -1.05 -11.98
N ALA A 91 3.59 -1.39 -12.96
CA ALA A 91 3.27 -2.38 -13.98
C ALA A 91 2.92 -3.76 -13.38
N ARG A 92 3.64 -4.20 -12.33
CA ARG A 92 3.32 -5.46 -11.65
C ARG A 92 2.01 -5.39 -10.86
N SER A 93 1.72 -4.26 -10.22
CA SER A 93 0.48 -4.04 -9.47
C SER A 93 -0.73 -4.05 -10.39
N GLU A 94 -0.63 -3.33 -11.52
CA GLU A 94 -1.65 -3.30 -12.55
C GLU A 94 -1.91 -4.69 -13.13
N ALA A 95 -0.86 -5.41 -13.53
CA ALA A 95 -1.00 -6.77 -14.05
C ALA A 95 -1.63 -7.72 -13.02
N TRP A 96 -1.23 -7.61 -11.75
CA TRP A 96 -1.75 -8.44 -10.67
C TRP A 96 -3.24 -8.20 -10.40
N LEU A 97 -3.68 -6.93 -10.41
CA LEU A 97 -5.08 -6.52 -10.24
C LEU A 97 -5.93 -6.93 -11.45
N GLN A 98 -5.44 -6.67 -12.66
CA GLN A 98 -6.14 -7.03 -13.91
C GLN A 98 -6.36 -8.52 -14.04
N ALA A 99 -5.37 -9.36 -13.69
CA ALA A 99 -5.51 -10.81 -13.69
C ALA A 99 -6.62 -11.33 -12.75
N ARG A 100 -7.08 -10.49 -11.82
CA ARG A 100 -8.15 -10.78 -10.85
C ARG A 100 -9.47 -10.08 -11.17
N GLY A 101 -9.54 -9.34 -12.28
CA GLY A 101 -10.70 -8.52 -12.61
C GLY A 101 -10.92 -7.37 -11.63
N LEU A 102 -9.87 -6.91 -10.94
CA LEU A 102 -9.93 -5.80 -10.00
C LEU A 102 -9.57 -4.47 -10.67
N PRO A 103 -10.09 -3.32 -10.19
CA PRO A 103 -9.65 -2.01 -10.65
C PRO A 103 -8.14 -1.84 -10.47
N ALA A 104 -7.46 -1.33 -11.50
CA ALA A 104 -6.02 -1.12 -11.54
C ALA A 104 -5.65 0.37 -11.52
N GLU A 105 -6.52 1.22 -10.99
CA GLU A 105 -6.28 2.67 -10.95
C GLU A 105 -5.39 3.05 -9.76
N ALA A 106 -4.19 3.55 -10.07
CA ALA A 106 -3.26 4.06 -9.09
C ALA A 106 -3.68 5.47 -8.65
N ARG A 107 -3.73 5.70 -7.34
CA ARG A 107 -4.00 7.02 -6.78
C ARG A 107 -2.73 7.62 -6.18
N PRO A 108 -2.30 8.82 -6.60
CA PRO A 108 -1.18 9.48 -5.97
C PRO A 108 -1.59 9.96 -4.58
N LEU A 109 -0.78 9.64 -3.58
CA LEU A 109 -0.88 10.18 -2.23
C LEU A 109 0.44 10.77 -1.82
N SER A 110 0.39 11.99 -1.32
CA SER A 110 1.55 12.76 -0.93
C SER A 110 1.49 13.15 0.54
N ALA A 111 2.65 13.20 1.17
CA ALA A 111 2.82 13.80 2.47
C ALA A 111 4.18 14.46 2.58
N ALA A 112 4.27 15.48 3.44
CA ALA A 112 5.52 16.13 3.80
C ALA A 112 5.67 16.13 5.32
N ARG A 113 6.91 16.22 5.79
CA ARG A 113 7.17 16.55 7.20
C ARG A 113 7.12 18.06 7.37
N HIS A 114 6.61 18.50 8.52
CA HIS A 114 6.51 19.91 8.88
C HIS A 114 7.08 20.15 10.30
N GLY A 115 7.38 21.41 10.62
CA GLY A 115 7.80 21.85 11.94
C GLY A 115 9.25 22.34 11.99
N TRP A 116 9.67 22.87 13.14
CA TRP A 116 10.98 23.53 13.31
C TRP A 116 12.18 22.64 12.95
N ARG A 117 12.03 21.32 13.12
CA ARG A 117 13.05 20.31 12.80
C ARG A 117 13.11 19.96 11.30
N PHE A 118 12.10 20.36 10.53
CA PHE A 118 11.94 20.16 9.08
C PHE A 118 11.59 21.49 8.40
N PRO A 119 12.50 22.47 8.41
CA PRO A 119 12.22 23.82 7.90
C PRO A 119 12.00 23.85 6.37
N ASN A 120 12.52 22.86 5.64
CA ASN A 120 12.30 22.73 4.20
C ASN A 120 11.16 21.75 3.94
N ALA A 121 10.12 22.17 3.22
CA ALA A 121 9.09 21.27 2.74
C ALA A 121 9.68 20.33 1.69
N PHE A 122 9.62 19.02 1.96
CA PHE A 122 9.95 17.97 1.00
C PHE A 122 8.75 17.04 0.91
N GLU A 123 7.93 17.25 -0.11
CA GLU A 123 6.78 16.43 -0.39
C GLU A 123 7.24 15.12 -1.03
N GLN A 124 6.85 14.01 -0.41
CA GLN A 124 7.05 12.69 -0.95
C GLN A 124 5.71 12.15 -1.42
N SER A 125 5.70 11.55 -2.61
CA SER A 125 4.50 10.97 -3.23
C SER A 125 4.69 9.48 -3.46
N LEU A 126 3.61 8.73 -3.27
CA LEU A 126 3.49 7.30 -3.58
C LEU A 126 2.23 7.07 -4.41
N LEU A 127 2.22 5.95 -5.13
CA LEU A 127 1.06 5.45 -5.85
C LEU A 127 0.42 4.31 -5.06
N VAL A 128 -0.88 4.43 -4.82
CA VAL A 128 -1.65 3.46 -4.03
C VAL A 128 -2.77 2.86 -4.86
N PHE A 129 -2.85 1.53 -4.86
CA PHE A 129 -3.95 0.78 -5.44
C PHE A 129 -4.78 0.17 -4.33
N ASP A 130 -6.10 0.26 -4.44
CA ASP A 130 -7.01 -0.39 -3.52
C ASP A 130 -7.23 -1.85 -3.92
N VAL A 131 -7.24 -2.75 -2.94
CA VAL A 131 -7.52 -4.17 -3.13
C VAL A 131 -8.75 -4.55 -2.30
N PRO A 132 -9.95 -4.61 -2.90
CA PRO A 132 -11.11 -5.12 -2.18
C PRO A 132 -10.96 -6.62 -1.93
N PRO A 133 -11.64 -7.18 -0.92
CA PRO A 133 -11.78 -8.61 -0.73
C PRO A 133 -12.24 -9.25 -2.04
N ALA A 134 -11.67 -10.40 -2.37
CA ALA A 134 -12.12 -11.19 -3.50
C ALA A 134 -13.61 -11.50 -3.28
N ALA A 135 -14.45 -11.15 -4.25
CA ALA A 135 -15.83 -11.59 -4.23
C ALA A 135 -15.83 -13.12 -4.12
N ARG A 136 -16.47 -13.66 -3.08
CA ARG A 136 -16.69 -15.09 -2.94
C ARG A 136 -17.37 -15.55 -4.22
N LYS A 137 -16.71 -16.36 -5.05
CA LYS A 137 -17.40 -17.03 -6.16
C LYS A 137 -18.59 -17.76 -5.54
N PRO A 138 -19.85 -17.54 -5.98
CA PRO A 138 -20.94 -18.38 -5.56
C PRO A 138 -20.54 -19.84 -5.82
N ALA A 139 -20.75 -20.73 -4.85
CA ALA A 139 -20.58 -22.15 -5.09
C ALA A 139 -21.43 -22.52 -6.32
N PRO A 140 -20.93 -23.35 -7.25
CA PRO A 140 -21.79 -23.86 -8.31
C PRO A 140 -23.00 -24.53 -7.64
N ALA A 141 -24.20 -24.18 -8.10
CA ALA A 141 -25.41 -24.86 -7.68
C ALA A 141 -25.27 -26.36 -8.01
N PRO A 142 -25.76 -27.26 -7.12
CA PRO A 142 -25.68 -28.70 -7.34
C PRO A 142 -26.40 -29.15 -8.62
#